data_AF-A0A7D6ZDA0-F1
#
_entry.id   AF-A0A7D6ZDA0-F1
#
_cell.length_a   1.000
_cell.length_b   1.000
_cell.length_c   1.000
_cell.angle_alpha   90.00
_cell.angle_beta   90.00
_cell.angle_gamma   90.00
#
_symmetry.space_group_name_H-M   'P 1'
#
loop_
_entity.id
_entity.type
_entity.pdbx_description
1 polymer ?
#
loop_
_entity_poly.entity_id
_entity_poly.type
_entity_poly.pdbx_seq_one_letter_code
_entity_poly.pdbx_strand_id
1 'polypeptide(L)'
;MSYQKPRNQHDYKDLIWSLVPLVLGALLIAGVARACTFTADGPTPGQIPSIDAKATLEGDARTMGFPIRMPALPEQWRPNSANKKKTIDGAGGGNISTIGYISPEGTYMQLTQTNATEDALAREIIGSRIATGTEQIGDRKWVVYAEPGTEPSWITDYGTVRVLIKGAGNAATFNTLATAVGQAQPLPTT
;
A
#
# COMPACT_ATOMS: atom_id res chain seq x y z
N MET A 1 -19.90 62.21 -28.84
CA MET A 1 -20.09 61.15 -27.81
C MET A 1 -19.87 59.81 -28.48
N SER A 2 -18.77 59.15 -28.17
CA SER A 2 -18.38 57.86 -28.72
C SER A 2 -19.15 56.75 -28.02
N TYR A 3 -20.00 56.04 -28.78
CA TYR A 3 -20.71 54.86 -28.30
C TYR A 3 -19.70 53.73 -28.04
N GLN A 4 -19.33 53.53 -26.78
CA GLN A 4 -18.54 52.36 -26.37
C GLN A 4 -19.47 51.15 -26.29
N LYS A 5 -19.22 50.19 -27.18
CA LYS A 5 -19.90 48.90 -27.23
C LYS A 5 -19.70 48.15 -25.91
N PRO A 6 -20.76 47.60 -25.27
CA PRO A 6 -20.64 46.91 -24.00
C PRO A 6 -19.76 45.65 -24.11
N ARG A 7 -18.85 45.51 -23.15
CA ARG A 7 -17.74 44.54 -23.08
C ARG A 7 -18.16 43.06 -22.93
N ASN A 8 -19.45 42.75 -22.97
CA ASN A 8 -20.00 41.44 -22.60
C ASN A 8 -20.37 40.53 -23.79
N GLN A 9 -20.00 40.89 -25.03
CA GLN A 9 -20.29 40.07 -26.22
C GLN A 9 -19.06 39.75 -27.11
N HIS A 10 -17.87 40.19 -26.71
CA HIS A 10 -16.62 39.88 -27.44
C HIS A 10 -15.81 38.72 -26.87
N ASP A 11 -16.22 38.11 -25.76
CA ASP A 11 -15.39 37.06 -25.15
C ASP A 11 -15.73 35.65 -25.65
N TYR A 12 -17.00 35.27 -25.67
CA TYR A 12 -17.35 33.86 -25.91
C TYR A 12 -17.17 33.43 -27.37
N LYS A 13 -17.49 34.32 -28.32
CA LYS A 13 -17.49 33.99 -29.76
C LYS A 13 -16.07 33.93 -30.30
N ASP A 14 -15.21 34.86 -29.88
CA ASP A 14 -13.80 34.90 -30.25
C ASP A 14 -12.99 33.80 -29.52
N LEU A 15 -13.40 33.43 -28.29
CA LEU A 15 -12.92 32.23 -27.61
C LEU A 15 -13.29 30.96 -28.38
N ILE A 16 -14.54 30.80 -28.82
CA ILE A 16 -14.96 29.63 -29.62
C ILE A 16 -14.19 29.58 -30.95
N TRP A 17 -14.06 30.71 -31.65
CA TRP A 17 -13.35 30.77 -32.93
C TRP A 17 -11.85 30.51 -32.81
N SER A 18 -11.21 30.79 -31.67
CA SER A 18 -9.82 30.40 -31.40
C SER A 18 -9.69 28.95 -30.91
N LEU A 19 -10.69 28.41 -30.21
CA LEU A 19 -10.69 27.02 -29.73
C LEU A 19 -10.86 26.00 -30.87
N VAL A 20 -11.70 26.31 -31.87
CA VAL A 20 -12.00 25.39 -32.98
C VAL A 20 -10.74 24.95 -33.73
N PRO A 21 -9.86 25.83 -34.23
CA PRO A 21 -8.64 25.41 -34.92
C PRO A 21 -7.66 24.68 -34.01
N LEU A 22 -7.61 25.03 -32.72
CA LEU A 22 -6.80 24.30 -31.73
C LEU A 22 -7.28 22.85 -31.55
N VAL A 23 -8.59 22.66 -31.37
CA VAL A 23 -9.19 21.32 -31.23
C VAL A 23 -9.01 20.51 -32.50
N LEU A 24 -9.22 21.11 -33.67
CA LEU A 24 -9.00 20.43 -34.95
C LEU A 24 -7.54 20.01 -35.15
N GLY A 25 -6.59 20.88 -34.78
CA GLY A 25 -5.17 20.55 -34.79
C GLY A 25 -4.83 19.39 -33.86
N ALA A 26 -5.37 19.41 -32.63
CA ALA A 26 -5.18 18.33 -31.65
C ALA A 26 -5.76 16.99 -32.16
N LEU A 27 -6.96 17.01 -32.77
CA LEU A 27 -7.59 15.82 -33.34
C LEU A 27 -6.82 15.27 -34.55
N LEU A 28 -6.28 16.13 -35.42
CA LEU A 28 -5.42 15.74 -36.53
C LEU A 28 -4.15 15.04 -36.04
N ILE A 29 -3.48 15.62 -35.05
CA ILE A 29 -2.28 15.03 -34.46
C ILE A 29 -2.61 13.68 -33.79
N ALA A 30 -3.70 13.62 -33.01
CA ALA A 30 -4.13 12.40 -32.34
C ALA A 30 -4.53 11.27 -33.33
N GLY A 31 -5.20 11.63 -34.43
CA GLY A 31 -5.59 10.72 -35.50
C GLY A 31 -4.39 10.16 -36.26
N VAL A 32 -3.42 11.01 -36.65
CA VAL A 32 -2.18 10.57 -37.31
C VAL A 32 -1.32 9.71 -36.39
N ALA A 33 -1.25 10.04 -35.10
CA ALA A 33 -0.50 9.27 -34.11
C ALA A 33 -1.15 7.93 -33.75
N ARG A 34 -2.39 7.63 -34.19
CA ARG A 34 -3.21 6.50 -33.72
C ARG A 34 -3.34 6.46 -32.19
N ALA A 35 -3.19 7.61 -31.53
CA ALA A 35 -3.14 7.73 -30.07
C ALA A 35 -4.54 7.68 -29.43
N CYS A 36 -5.60 7.72 -30.24
CA CYS A 36 -6.96 7.46 -29.80
C CYS A 36 -7.24 5.95 -29.83
N THR A 37 -6.65 5.19 -28.91
CA THR A 37 -7.12 3.82 -28.63
C THR A 37 -8.38 3.91 -27.78
N PHE A 38 -9.54 3.73 -28.40
CA PHE A 38 -10.80 3.56 -27.69
C PHE A 38 -10.88 2.11 -27.19
N THR A 39 -10.40 1.87 -25.97
CA THR A 39 -10.63 0.62 -25.27
C THR A 39 -12.00 0.71 -24.59
N ALA A 40 -13.00 0.04 -25.17
CA ALA A 40 -14.37 -0.03 -24.63
C ALA A 40 -14.43 -0.79 -23.30
N ASP A 41 -13.47 -1.68 -23.08
CA ASP A 41 -13.18 -2.27 -21.80
C ASP A 41 -12.19 -1.35 -21.08
N GLY A 42 -12.48 -0.97 -19.82
CA GLY A 42 -11.61 -0.12 -19.01
C GLY A 42 -10.19 -0.69 -18.84
N PRO A 43 -9.33 -0.04 -18.03
CA PRO A 43 -7.96 -0.50 -17.83
C PRO A 43 -7.95 -2.00 -17.51
N THR A 44 -7.33 -2.80 -18.38
CA THR A 44 -7.17 -4.23 -18.11
C THR A 44 -6.34 -4.32 -16.82
N PRO A 45 -6.83 -5.02 -15.78
CA PRO A 45 -6.04 -5.19 -14.57
C PRO A 45 -4.69 -5.77 -14.97
N GLY A 46 -3.61 -5.04 -14.70
CA GLY A 46 -2.26 -5.53 -14.98
C GLY A 46 -2.03 -6.86 -14.26
N GLN A 47 -1.11 -7.68 -14.76
CA GLN A 47 -0.72 -8.89 -14.05
C GLN A 47 -0.24 -8.50 -12.65
N ILE A 48 -0.96 -8.97 -11.62
CA ILE A 48 -0.55 -8.82 -10.22
C ILE A 48 0.79 -9.55 -10.10
N PRO A 49 1.92 -8.84 -9.85
CA PRO A 49 3.20 -9.49 -9.62
C PRO A 49 3.06 -10.58 -8.56
N SER A 50 3.85 -11.63 -8.67
CA SER A 50 3.88 -12.66 -7.64
C SER A 50 5.32 -12.88 -7.23
N ILE A 51 5.52 -13.06 -5.93
CA ILE A 51 6.85 -13.31 -5.36
C ILE A 51 6.85 -14.64 -4.60
N ASP A 52 8.02 -15.22 -4.43
CA ASP A 52 8.20 -16.29 -3.46
C ASP A 52 8.42 -15.70 -2.07
N ALA A 53 7.33 -15.58 -1.31
CA ALA A 53 7.37 -15.10 0.07
C ALA A 53 8.21 -16.00 0.98
N LYS A 54 8.19 -17.32 0.74
CA LYS A 54 8.96 -18.28 1.55
C LYS A 54 10.45 -18.04 1.36
N ALA A 55 10.92 -18.05 0.11
CA ALA A 55 12.32 -17.81 -0.19
C ALA A 55 12.79 -16.45 0.31
N THR A 56 11.94 -15.43 0.22
CA THR A 56 12.23 -14.07 0.72
C THR A 56 12.37 -14.05 2.24
N LEU A 57 11.40 -14.60 2.98
CA LEU A 57 11.40 -14.61 4.45
C LEU A 57 12.51 -15.50 5.01
N GLU A 58 12.82 -16.63 4.37
CA GLU A 58 13.96 -17.47 4.75
C GLU A 58 15.30 -16.76 4.52
N GLY A 59 15.43 -16.01 3.42
CA GLY A 59 16.61 -15.16 3.18
C GLY A 59 16.77 -14.07 4.23
N ASP A 60 15.67 -13.40 4.58
CA ASP A 60 15.64 -12.38 5.63
C ASP A 60 15.97 -12.99 7.01
N ALA A 61 15.45 -14.19 7.33
CA ALA A 61 15.72 -14.90 8.59
C ALA A 61 17.22 -15.20 8.80
N ARG A 62 17.93 -15.55 7.72
CA ARG A 62 19.37 -15.84 7.76
C ARG A 62 20.24 -14.59 7.90
N THR A 63 19.75 -13.42 7.47
CA THR A 63 20.60 -12.23 7.29
C THR A 63 20.30 -11.09 8.26
N MET A 64 19.07 -10.97 8.76
CA MET A 64 18.64 -9.78 9.52
C MET A 64 18.98 -9.80 11.00
N GLY A 65 19.35 -10.95 11.56
CA GLY A 65 19.77 -11.08 12.96
C GLY A 65 18.63 -10.98 13.98
N PHE A 66 17.37 -11.16 13.57
CA PHE A 66 16.23 -11.29 14.48
C PHE A 66 15.25 -12.37 14.00
N PRO A 67 14.42 -12.95 14.89
CA PRO A 67 13.50 -14.02 14.52
C PRO A 67 12.44 -13.56 13.51
N ILE A 68 12.46 -14.10 12.29
CA ILE A 68 11.44 -13.86 11.26
C ILE A 68 10.43 -15.01 11.27
N ARG A 69 9.13 -14.71 11.24
CA ARG A 69 8.05 -15.71 11.15
C ARG A 69 7.48 -15.77 9.74
N MET A 70 7.07 -16.97 9.31
CA MET A 70 6.31 -17.16 8.07
C MET A 70 4.88 -17.58 8.42
N PRO A 71 3.88 -16.68 8.30
CA PRO A 71 2.49 -17.06 8.55
C PRO A 71 2.00 -18.05 7.49
N ALA A 72 1.37 -19.13 7.95
CA ALA A 72 0.63 -20.04 7.10
C ALA A 72 -0.76 -19.43 6.79
N LEU A 73 -0.90 -18.86 5.60
CA LEU A 73 -2.15 -18.24 5.15
C LEU A 73 -3.00 -19.23 4.32
N PRO A 74 -4.33 -19.06 4.28
CA PRO A 74 -5.20 -19.83 3.38
C PRO A 74 -4.75 -19.72 1.92
N GLU A 75 -4.97 -20.76 1.11
CA GLU A 75 -4.46 -20.90 -0.27
C GLU A 75 -4.83 -19.73 -1.21
N GLN A 76 -5.91 -19.02 -0.92
CA GLN A 76 -6.43 -17.91 -1.72
C GLN A 76 -5.63 -16.61 -1.50
N TRP A 77 -4.77 -16.56 -0.47
CA TRP A 77 -3.87 -15.44 -0.24
C TRP A 77 -2.66 -15.53 -1.17
N ARG A 78 -2.37 -14.43 -1.88
CA ARG A 78 -1.29 -14.41 -2.87
C ARG A 78 -0.21 -13.42 -2.47
N PRO A 79 1.04 -13.86 -2.24
CA PRO A 79 2.16 -12.95 -2.15
C PRO A 79 2.33 -12.15 -3.45
N ASN A 80 2.41 -10.83 -3.32
CA ASN A 80 2.43 -9.91 -4.45
C ASN A 80 3.69 -9.04 -4.48
N SER A 81 4.21 -8.65 -3.32
CA SER A 81 5.36 -7.74 -3.25
C SER A 81 6.24 -8.01 -2.04
N ALA A 82 7.48 -7.54 -2.12
CA ALA A 82 8.37 -7.39 -0.99
C ALA A 82 8.95 -5.98 -1.03
N ASN A 83 9.05 -5.30 0.12
CA ASN A 83 9.60 -3.94 0.14
C ASN A 83 11.12 -3.97 -0.03
N LYS A 84 11.61 -2.97 -0.77
CA LYS A 84 13.04 -2.75 -1.00
C LYS A 84 13.74 -2.06 0.17
N LYS A 85 13.00 -1.27 0.98
CA LYS A 85 13.56 -0.67 2.20
C LYS A 85 13.77 -1.76 3.24
N LYS A 86 15.01 -1.89 3.71
CA LYS A 86 15.46 -2.97 4.62
C LYS A 86 15.86 -2.49 6.00
N THR A 87 15.87 -1.17 6.26
CA THR A 87 16.16 -0.58 7.57
C THR A 87 15.20 0.56 7.92
N ILE A 88 15.01 0.79 9.21
CA ILE A 88 14.48 2.01 9.80
C ILE A 88 15.65 2.74 10.44
N ASP A 89 15.87 4.01 10.07
CA ASP A 89 17.00 4.79 10.54
C ASP A 89 16.70 5.54 11.84
N GLY A 90 17.74 5.98 12.55
CA GLY A 90 17.63 6.79 13.76
C GLY A 90 17.45 6.00 15.06
N ALA A 91 17.09 6.70 16.13
CA ALA A 91 17.00 6.13 17.47
C ALA A 91 15.89 5.06 17.55
N GLY A 92 16.26 3.86 17.99
CA GLY A 92 15.36 2.70 18.04
C GLY A 92 15.09 2.07 16.67
N GLY A 93 15.82 2.48 15.63
CA GLY A 93 15.76 1.87 14.29
C GLY A 93 16.27 0.43 14.25
N GLY A 94 16.12 -0.23 13.11
CA GLY A 94 16.43 -1.64 12.96
C GLY A 94 16.18 -2.17 11.56
N ASN A 95 16.48 -3.45 11.35
CA ASN A 95 16.22 -4.15 10.09
C ASN A 95 14.72 -4.43 9.95
N ILE A 96 14.21 -4.38 8.72
CA ILE A 96 12.79 -4.60 8.42
C ILE A 96 12.64 -5.63 7.29
N SER A 97 11.80 -6.64 7.53
CA SER A 97 11.29 -7.56 6.52
C SER A 97 9.84 -7.21 6.24
N THR A 98 9.44 -7.15 4.97
CA THR A 98 8.05 -6.86 4.61
C THR A 98 7.62 -7.65 3.39
N ILE A 99 6.48 -8.31 3.52
CA ILE A 99 5.78 -9.02 2.45
C ILE A 99 4.40 -8.41 2.27
N GLY A 100 4.05 -8.09 1.03
CA GLY A 100 2.71 -7.74 0.61
C GLY A 100 1.97 -8.96 0.06
N TYR A 101 0.72 -9.09 0.45
CA TYR A 101 -0.23 -10.12 0.03
C TYR A 101 -1.47 -9.46 -0.57
N ILE A 102 -2.14 -10.21 -1.45
CA ILE A 102 -3.51 -9.95 -1.88
C ILE A 102 -4.42 -10.94 -1.15
N SER A 103 -5.43 -10.43 -0.46
CA SER A 103 -6.44 -11.22 0.25
C SER A 103 -7.37 -11.93 -0.73
N PRO A 104 -8.19 -12.90 -0.27
CA PRO A 104 -9.19 -13.56 -1.11
C PRO A 104 -10.18 -12.58 -1.74
N GLU A 105 -10.46 -11.47 -1.07
CA GLU A 105 -11.32 -10.38 -1.54
C GLU A 105 -10.63 -9.42 -2.53
N GLY A 106 -9.37 -9.68 -2.88
CA GLY A 106 -8.60 -8.85 -3.81
C GLY A 106 -7.98 -7.60 -3.18
N THR A 107 -7.98 -7.49 -1.84
CA THR A 107 -7.43 -6.31 -1.14
C THR A 107 -5.97 -6.50 -0.77
N TYR A 108 -5.19 -5.41 -0.82
CA TYR A 108 -3.79 -5.44 -0.38
C TYR A 108 -3.68 -5.52 1.14
N MET A 109 -2.78 -6.39 1.59
CA MET A 109 -2.38 -6.56 2.99
C MET A 109 -0.86 -6.67 3.09
N GLN A 110 -0.27 -5.95 4.02
CA GLN A 110 1.15 -5.95 4.28
C GLN A 110 1.43 -6.61 5.63
N LEU A 111 2.45 -7.45 5.67
CA LEU A 111 3.08 -7.93 6.89
C LEU A 111 4.49 -7.35 6.98
N THR A 112 4.77 -6.68 8.09
CA THR A 112 6.08 -6.11 8.40
C THR A 112 6.59 -6.70 9.72
N GLN A 113 7.85 -7.15 9.75
CA GLN A 113 8.54 -7.65 10.93
C GLN A 113 9.86 -6.91 11.11
N THR A 114 10.17 -6.45 12.32
CA THR A 114 11.37 -5.65 12.58
C THR A 114 11.88 -5.81 14.01
N ASN A 115 13.19 -5.64 14.21
CA ASN A 115 13.77 -5.47 15.55
C ASN A 115 13.81 -4.01 16.03
N ALA A 116 13.27 -3.07 15.24
CA ALA A 116 13.08 -1.68 15.66
C ALA A 116 12.08 -1.58 16.82
N THR A 117 12.13 -0.47 17.57
CA THR A 117 11.14 -0.17 18.61
C THR A 117 9.75 0.07 18.01
N GLU A 118 8.71 -0.12 18.80
CA GLU A 118 7.32 0.16 18.37
C GLU A 118 7.17 1.61 17.92
N ASP A 119 7.74 2.56 18.67
CA ASP A 119 7.69 3.98 18.30
C ASP A 119 8.41 4.27 16.97
N ALA A 120 9.56 3.63 16.72
CA ALA A 120 10.28 3.81 15.45
C ALA A 120 9.49 3.23 14.28
N LEU A 121 8.89 2.06 14.45
CA LEU A 121 8.02 1.41 13.46
C LEU A 121 6.76 2.23 13.18
N ALA A 122 6.10 2.72 14.22
CA ALA A 122 4.91 3.57 14.10
C ALA A 122 5.26 4.87 13.38
N ARG A 123 6.33 5.58 13.76
CA ARG A 123 6.75 6.80 13.04
C ARG A 123 7.04 6.54 11.56
N GLU A 124 7.68 5.41 11.24
CA GLU A 124 8.06 5.05 9.87
C GLU A 124 6.84 4.72 8.98
N ILE A 125 5.92 3.87 9.46
CA ILE A 125 4.84 3.32 8.61
C ILE A 125 3.50 4.01 8.84
N ILE A 126 3.26 4.46 10.06
CA ILE A 126 1.99 5.01 10.52
C ILE A 126 2.01 6.55 10.47
N GLY A 127 3.18 7.16 10.68
CA GLY A 127 3.37 8.61 10.68
C GLY A 127 2.97 9.21 12.03
N SER A 128 2.21 10.31 11.99
CA SER A 128 1.76 11.04 13.19
C SER A 128 0.42 10.57 13.76
N ARG A 129 -0.17 9.50 13.20
CA ARG A 129 -1.48 8.99 13.63
C ARG A 129 -1.39 8.39 15.01
N ILE A 130 -2.43 8.57 15.81
CA ILE A 130 -2.49 8.06 17.18
C ILE A 130 -3.24 6.73 17.25
N ALA A 131 -2.95 5.92 18.27
CA ALA A 131 -3.67 4.68 18.50
C ALA A 131 -5.15 4.96 18.76
N THR A 132 -6.02 4.26 18.05
CA THR A 132 -7.47 4.39 18.14
C THR A 132 -8.13 3.30 18.96
N GLY A 133 -7.39 2.24 19.29
CA GLY A 133 -7.91 1.14 20.09
C GLY A 133 -6.95 -0.03 20.14
N THR A 134 -7.45 -1.17 20.60
CA THR A 134 -6.68 -2.41 20.70
C THR A 134 -7.55 -3.61 20.36
N GLU A 135 -6.97 -4.60 19.70
CA GLU A 135 -7.61 -5.87 19.36
C GLU A 135 -6.86 -7.03 20.02
N GLN A 136 -7.58 -8.03 20.53
CA GLN A 136 -6.98 -9.21 21.15
C GLN A 136 -7.10 -10.40 20.20
N ILE A 137 -5.97 -10.86 19.65
CA ILE A 137 -5.90 -11.98 18.72
C ILE A 137 -5.05 -13.09 19.34
N GLY A 138 -5.68 -14.19 19.75
CA GLY A 138 -5.01 -15.23 20.53
C GLY A 138 -4.45 -14.67 21.85
N ASP A 139 -3.16 -14.94 22.11
CA ASP A 139 -2.43 -14.42 23.28
C ASP A 139 -1.87 -13.00 23.05
N ARG A 140 -2.07 -12.40 21.88
CA ARG A 140 -1.46 -11.12 21.49
C ARG A 140 -2.43 -9.97 21.49
N LYS A 141 -2.03 -8.90 22.17
CA LYS A 141 -2.64 -7.59 22.05
C LYS A 141 -2.06 -6.85 20.85
N TRP A 142 -2.93 -6.35 19.99
CA TRP A 142 -2.60 -5.50 18.85
C TRP A 142 -3.05 -4.08 19.13
N VAL A 143 -2.16 -3.11 18.97
CA VAL A 143 -2.47 -1.68 19.01
C VAL A 143 -2.96 -1.27 17.63
N VAL A 144 -4.17 -0.72 17.57
CA VAL A 144 -4.85 -0.36 16.31
C VAL A 144 -4.71 1.13 16.04
N TYR A 145 -4.37 1.45 14.80
CA TYR A 145 -4.32 2.79 14.25
C TYR A 145 -5.26 2.84 13.04
N ALA A 146 -6.48 3.32 13.24
CA ALA A 146 -7.52 3.34 12.22
C ALA A 146 -8.23 4.70 12.20
N GLU A 147 -7.73 5.60 11.35
CA GLU A 147 -8.34 6.92 11.12
C GLU A 147 -9.16 6.91 9.81
N PRO A 148 -10.32 7.58 9.76
CA PRO A 148 -11.12 7.67 8.55
C PRO A 148 -10.30 8.17 7.35
N GLY A 149 -10.45 7.52 6.19
CA GLY A 149 -9.73 7.87 4.97
C GLY A 149 -8.29 7.37 4.90
N THR A 150 -7.84 6.57 5.88
CA THR A 150 -6.51 5.94 5.87
C THR A 150 -6.61 4.42 5.92
N GLU A 151 -5.56 3.73 5.45
CA GLU A 151 -5.45 2.28 5.67
C GLU A 151 -5.19 1.99 7.16
N PRO A 152 -6.01 1.13 7.79
CA PRO A 152 -5.76 0.67 9.15
C PRO A 152 -4.39 0.00 9.27
N SER A 153 -3.76 0.16 10.42
CA SER A 153 -2.47 -0.46 10.74
C SER A 153 -2.52 -1.00 12.16
N TRP A 154 -2.10 -2.23 12.38
CA TRP A 154 -2.06 -2.86 13.70
C TRP A 154 -0.62 -3.22 14.03
N ILE A 155 -0.15 -2.88 15.23
CA ILE A 155 1.17 -3.26 15.74
C ILE A 155 1.01 -4.21 16.92
N THR A 156 1.84 -5.24 16.99
CA THR A 156 1.99 -6.07 18.20
C THR A 156 3.46 -6.33 18.50
N ASP A 157 3.75 -6.55 19.79
CA ASP A 157 5.09 -6.80 20.29
C ASP A 157 5.30 -8.28 20.62
N TYR A 158 6.34 -8.87 20.01
CA TYR A 158 6.88 -10.19 20.30
C TYR A 158 8.20 -10.12 21.11
N GLY A 159 8.48 -8.97 21.73
CA GLY A 159 9.64 -8.69 22.57
C GLY A 159 10.82 -8.17 21.75
N THR A 160 11.58 -9.07 21.14
CA THR A 160 12.69 -8.68 20.26
C THR A 160 12.23 -8.27 18.86
N VAL A 161 10.97 -8.54 18.52
CA VAL A 161 10.40 -8.33 17.19
C VAL A 161 9.06 -7.60 17.31
N ARG A 162 8.89 -6.54 16.54
CA ARG A 162 7.60 -5.85 16.37
C ARG A 162 7.03 -6.32 15.05
N VAL A 163 5.75 -6.65 15.07
CA VAL A 163 5.01 -7.02 13.87
C VAL A 163 3.96 -5.97 13.59
N LEU A 164 3.90 -5.51 12.35
CA LEU A 164 2.87 -4.62 11.86
C LEU A 164 2.11 -5.28 10.72
N ILE A 165 0.79 -5.18 10.75
CA ILE A 165 -0.07 -5.47 9.60
C ILE A 165 -0.79 -4.19 9.15
N LYS A 166 -0.87 -3.97 7.85
CA LYS A 166 -1.49 -2.77 7.26
C LYS A 166 -2.13 -3.11 5.93
N GLY A 167 -3.27 -2.51 5.60
CA GLY A 167 -3.86 -2.71 4.28
C GLY A 167 -5.31 -2.28 4.19
N ALA A 168 -5.91 -2.57 3.03
CA ALA A 168 -7.29 -2.23 2.69
C ALA A 168 -8.29 -3.35 3.02
N GLY A 169 -7.83 -4.44 3.65
CA GLY A 169 -8.67 -5.56 4.05
C GLY A 169 -9.67 -5.18 5.14
N ASN A 170 -10.75 -5.98 5.24
CA ASN A 170 -11.73 -5.82 6.30
C ASN A 170 -11.22 -6.42 7.63
N ALA A 171 -12.00 -6.29 8.71
CA ALA A 171 -11.61 -6.82 10.02
C ALA A 171 -11.30 -8.33 9.99
N ALA A 172 -12.03 -9.14 9.21
CA ALA A 172 -11.77 -10.58 9.09
C ALA A 172 -10.43 -10.87 8.39
N THR A 173 -10.08 -10.07 7.38
CA THR A 173 -8.77 -10.13 6.69
C THR A 173 -7.63 -9.83 7.66
N PHE A 174 -7.76 -8.80 8.50
CA PHE A 174 -6.78 -8.48 9.56
C PHE A 174 -6.68 -9.61 10.60
N ASN A 175 -7.82 -10.12 11.08
CA ASN A 175 -7.86 -11.25 12.03
C ASN A 175 -7.16 -12.49 11.49
N THR A 176 -7.37 -12.81 10.21
CA THR A 176 -6.74 -13.96 9.55
C THR A 176 -5.22 -13.84 9.54
N LEU A 177 -4.69 -12.70 9.09
CA LEU A 177 -3.25 -12.48 9.04
C LEU A 177 -2.64 -12.42 10.45
N ALA A 178 -3.26 -11.71 11.39
CA ALA A 178 -2.82 -11.63 12.78
C ALA A 178 -2.76 -13.01 13.46
N THR A 179 -3.79 -13.84 13.25
CA THR A 179 -3.85 -15.21 13.77
C THR A 179 -2.74 -16.07 13.17
N ALA A 180 -2.56 -16.02 11.85
CA ALA A 180 -1.52 -16.79 11.17
C ALA A 180 -0.11 -16.41 11.63
N VAL A 181 0.15 -15.12 11.89
CA VAL A 181 1.41 -14.65 12.48
C VAL A 181 1.62 -15.20 13.89
N GLY A 182 0.58 -15.18 14.73
CA GLY A 182 0.67 -15.67 16.11
C GLY A 182 0.92 -17.18 16.20
N GLN A 183 0.40 -17.95 15.24
CA GLN A 183 0.60 -19.40 15.16
C GLN A 183 1.94 -19.79 14.55
N ALA A 184 2.53 -18.93 13.72
CA ALA A 184 3.80 -19.21 13.06
C ALA A 184 4.96 -19.17 14.05
N GLN A 185 5.80 -20.21 14.05
CA GLN A 185 7.09 -20.19 14.75
C GLN A 185 8.15 -19.42 13.94
N PRO A 186 9.22 -18.91 14.58
CA PRO A 186 10.30 -18.29 13.84
C PRO A 186 10.97 -19.31 12.91
N LEU A 187 11.34 -18.85 11.72
CA LEU A 187 12.09 -19.63 10.74
C LEU A 187 13.50 -19.95 11.28
N PRO A 188 14.07 -21.10 10.88
CA PRO A 188 15.48 -21.40 11.14
C PRO A 188 16.39 -20.31 10.57
N THR A 189 17.47 -20.00 11.29
CA THR A 189 18.46 -18.98 10.88
C THR A 189 19.72 -19.60 10.25
N THR A 190 19.76 -20.93 10.10
CA THR A 190 20.88 -21.71 9.57
C THR A 190 20.67 -22.11 8.12
#